data_AF-A0A094QZ45-F1
#
_entry.id   AF-A0A094QZ45-F1
#
_cell.length_a   1.000
_cell.length_b   1.000
_cell.length_c   1.000
_cell.angle_alpha   90.00
_cell.angle_beta   90.00
_cell.angle_gamma   90.00
#
_symmetry.space_group_name_H-M   'P 1'
#
loop_
_entity.id
_entity.type
_entity.pdbx_description
1 polymer ?
#
loop_
_entity_poly.entity_id
_entity_poly.type
_entity_poly.pdbx_seq_one_letter_code
_entity_poly.pdbx_strand_id
1 'polypeptide(L)' 'MTVTILRRGDQGPAVTEVRDRLVRLGLLSPDASAAADVFDDILLAALRYFQQT' A
#
# COMPACT_ATOMS: atom_id res chain seq x y z
N MET A 1 -2.34 12.01 18.81
CA MET A 1 -2.41 10.99 17.74
C MET A 1 -1.14 11.11 16.92
N THR A 2 -0.34 10.05 16.83
CA THR A 2 0.88 10.05 16.02
C THR A 2 0.52 9.67 14.58
N VAL A 3 0.89 10.52 13.62
CA VAL A 3 0.74 10.20 12.20
C VAL A 3 1.98 9.43 11.74
N THR A 4 1.79 8.24 11.21
CA THR A 4 2.87 7.46 10.59
C THR A 4 2.94 7.81 9.12
N ILE A 5 4.08 8.33 8.67
CA ILE A 5 4.34 8.62 7.26
C ILE A 5 5.10 7.43 6.68
N LEU A 6 4.46 6.71 5.75
CA LEU A 6 5.10 5.62 5.00
C LEU A 6 5.79 6.17 3.76
N ARG A 7 6.95 5.61 3.45
CA ARG A 7 7.79 5.95 2.30
C ARG A 7 8.16 4.69 1.52
N ARG A 8 8.57 4.88 0.27
CA ARG A 8 9.06 3.78 -0.57
C ARG A 8 10.22 3.05 0.12
N GLY A 9 10.14 1.73 0.14
CA GLY A 9 11.09 0.86 0.82
C GLY A 9 10.76 0.60 2.30
N ASP A 10 9.83 1.33 2.91
CA ASP A 10 9.37 1.01 4.26
C ASP A 10 8.71 -0.37 4.28
N GLN A 11 8.84 -1.06 5.40
CA GLN A 11 8.31 -2.41 5.59
C GLN A 11 7.56 -2.51 6.92
N GLY A 12 6.56 -3.39 6.96
CA GLY A 12 5.92 -3.80 8.21
C GLY A 12 4.40 -3.62 8.23
N PRO A 13 3.79 -3.77 9.41
CA PRO A 13 2.34 -3.99 9.54
C PRO A 13 1.50 -2.82 9.01
N ALA A 14 2.01 -1.59 9.12
CA ALA A 14 1.33 -0.41 8.58
C ALA A 14 1.23 -0.45 7.04
N VAL A 15 2.26 -0.99 6.36
CA VAL A 15 2.25 -1.17 4.90
C VAL A 15 1.24 -2.24 4.51
N THR A 16 1.24 -3.37 5.21
CA THR A 16 0.28 -4.47 4.99
C THR A 16 -1.16 -3.98 5.18
N GLU A 17 -1.42 -3.18 6.21
CA GLU A 17 -2.76 -2.65 6.47
C GLU A 17 -3.25 -1.73 5.32
N VAL A 18 -2.37 -0.85 4.81
CA VAL A 18 -2.68 0.00 3.65
C VAL A 18 -2.94 -0.85 2.42
N ARG A 19 -2.12 -1.88 2.20
CA ARG A 19 -2.27 -2.81 1.07
C ARG A 19 -3.61 -3.54 1.11
N ASP A 20 -3.97 -4.09 2.27
CA ASP A 20 -5.25 -4.77 2.49
C ASP A 20 -6.46 -3.86 2.24
N ARG A 21 -6.36 -2.58 2.64
CA ARG A 21 -7.41 -1.59 2.37
C ARG A 21 -7.59 -1.38 0.86
N LEU A 22 -6.50 -1.22 0.12
CA LEU A 22 -6.56 -1.03 -1.34
C LEU A 22 -7.07 -2.29 -2.06
N VAL A 23 -6.73 -3.48 -1.58
CA VAL A 23 -7.30 -4.74 -2.09
C VAL A 23 -8.81 -4.78 -1.89
N ARG A 24 -9.30 -4.44 -0.69
CA ARG A 24 -10.75 -4.36 -0.42
C ARG A 24 -11.49 -3.33 -1.28
N LEU A 25 -10.80 -2.25 -1.66
CA LEU A 25 -11.33 -1.23 -2.55
C LEU A 25 -11.28 -1.65 -4.04
N GLY A 26 -10.69 -2.81 -4.37
CA GLY A 26 -10.51 -3.27 -5.74
C GLY A 26 -9.42 -2.50 -6.50
N LEU A 27 -8.58 -1.74 -5.79
CA LEU A 27 -7.53 -0.89 -6.36
C LEU A 27 -6.18 -1.61 -6.45
N LEU A 28 -6.07 -2.79 -5.85
CA LEU A 28 -4.88 -3.62 -5.88
C LEU A 28 -5.28 -5.10 -5.88
N SER A 29 -4.58 -5.92 -6.67
CA SER A 29 -4.75 -7.38 -6.61
C SER A 29 -4.03 -7.95 -5.37
N PRO A 30 -4.60 -8.93 -4.65
CA PRO A 30 -3.93 -9.54 -3.49
C PRO A 30 -2.56 -10.14 -3.84
N ASP A 31 -2.40 -10.64 -5.07
CA ASP A 31 -1.17 -11.24 -5.57
C ASP A 31 -0.29 -10.25 -6.36
N ALA A 32 -0.59 -8.94 -6.29
CA ALA A 32 0.09 -7.93 -7.10
C ALA A 32 1.60 -7.81 -6.79
N SER A 33 2.07 -8.26 -5.63
CA SER A 33 3.48 -8.20 -5.24
C SER A 33 3.89 -9.41 -4.42
N ALA A 34 5.11 -9.89 -4.65
CA ALA A 34 5.74 -10.95 -3.85
C ALA A 34 6.13 -10.47 -2.43
N ALA A 35 6.19 -9.16 -2.20
CA ALA A 35 6.63 -8.56 -0.94
C ALA A 35 5.49 -7.75 -0.30
N ALA A 36 4.49 -8.46 0.22
CA ALA A 36 3.23 -7.91 0.73
C ALA A 36 3.36 -7.00 1.96
N ASP A 37 4.52 -6.96 2.60
CA ASP A 37 4.88 -6.07 3.71
C ASP A 37 5.74 -4.87 3.30
N VAL A 38 6.17 -4.77 2.03
CA VAL A 38 7.05 -3.70 1.53
C VAL A 38 6.28 -2.65 0.75
N PHE A 39 6.56 -1.38 1.03
CA PHE A 39 6.07 -0.25 0.28
C PHE A 39 6.84 -0.16 -1.04
N ASP A 40 6.35 -0.90 -2.03
CA ASP A 40 6.92 -1.00 -3.37
C ASP A 40 6.25 -0.03 -4.36
N ASP A 41 6.75 -0.05 -5.60
CA ASP A 41 6.21 0.80 -6.68
C ASP A 41 4.76 0.47 -7.03
N ILE A 42 4.35 -0.78 -6.84
CA ILE A 42 3.00 -1.24 -7.13
C ILE A 42 2.02 -0.63 -6.12
N LEU A 43 2.37 -0.68 -4.83
CA LEU A 43 1.60 -0.02 -3.78
C LEU A 43 1.58 1.50 -3.97
N LEU A 44 2.71 2.10 -4.33
CA LEU A 44 2.79 3.53 -4.63
C LEU A 44 1.87 3.93 -5.79
N ALA A 45 1.83 3.14 -6.86
CA ALA A 45 0.97 3.40 -8.01
C ALA A 45 -0.52 3.32 -7.64
N ALA A 46 -0.92 2.29 -6.88
CA ALA A 46 -2.30 2.14 -6.40
C ALA A 46 -2.71 3.30 -5.46
N LEU A 47 -1.80 3.73 -4.58
CA LEU A 47 -2.03 4.90 -3.72
C LEU A 47 -2.18 6.19 -4.52
N ARG A 48 -1.35 6.41 -5.54
CA ARG A 48 -1.47 7.58 -6.41
C ARG A 48 -2.81 7.60 -7.13
N TYR A 49 -3.24 6.47 -7.67
CA TYR A 49 -4.55 6.36 -8.31
C TYR A 49 -5.67 6.70 -7.31
N PHE A 50 -5.65 6.11 -6.12
CA PHE A 50 -6.62 6.39 -5.06
C PHE A 50 -6.69 7.86 -4.63
N GLN A 51 -5.53 8.54 -4.56
CA GLN A 51 -5.44 9.95 -4.14
C GLN A 51 -5.86 10.95 -5.22
N GLN A 52 -5.96 10.51 -6.47
CA GLN A 52 -6.35 11.35 -7.61
C GLN A 52 -7.86 11.32 -7.88
N THR A 53 -8.56 10.32 -7.35
CA THR A 53 -10.04 10.27 -7.30
C THR A 53 -10.61 11.20 -6.23
#